data_AF-A0A529Y3C6-F1
#
_entry.id   AF-A0A529Y3C6-F1
#
_cell.length_a   1.000
_cell.length_b   1.000
_cell.length_c   1.000
_cell.angle_alpha   90.00
_cell.angle_beta   90.00
_cell.angle_gamma   90.00
#
_symmetry.space_group_name_H-M   'P 1'
#
loop_
_entity.id
_entity.type
_entity.pdbx_description
1 polymer ?
#
loop_
_entity_poly.entity_id
_entity_poly.type
_entity_poly.pdbx_seq_one_letter_code
_entity_poly.pdbx_strand_id
1 'polypeptide(L)'
;TSTATGSRALATGNFSTATGSFATASGLRSSAFGISSVASGVDSLAQGSGASASAQNAVATGFQAKATALNSVYLGSRTVASSGALGVSAIAIGTDVTASSSDAVAMGRQANATATGAVALGYNTSATTVSATVVGANASASGLSAVAVGTFSTATGDNSVVVGIGAHATGDQSSVFGRSANAGGARATAIGYAANASGNDNTALGSGAQATGTTGAVALGVNASASFTNAVALGFATTSSGLSSTALGQGSQATVDFATAVGRGARAQGIASTAVGNFSTASANNAIAMGNLAAANSVDAVAIGTSATATGGKAVSIGSGNTAYGDGAV
;
A
#
# COMPACT_ATOMS: atom_id res chain seq x y z
N THR A 1 -36.29 -11.62 -40.03
CA THR A 1 -35.50 -11.74 -41.28
C THR A 1 -34.05 -11.48 -40.96
N SER A 2 -33.10 -12.16 -41.59
CA SER A 2 -31.68 -11.82 -41.50
C SER A 2 -31.27 -10.89 -42.65
N THR A 3 -30.24 -10.08 -42.44
CA THR A 3 -29.78 -9.08 -43.41
C THR A 3 -28.27 -9.23 -43.60
N ALA A 4 -27.81 -9.40 -44.85
CA ALA A 4 -26.40 -9.42 -45.20
C ALA A 4 -26.11 -8.38 -46.29
N THR A 5 -25.20 -7.45 -46.03
CA THR A 5 -24.83 -6.36 -46.96
C THR A 5 -23.30 -6.27 -47.07
N GLY A 6 -22.76 -6.51 -48.27
CA GLY A 6 -21.32 -6.46 -48.54
C GLY A 6 -20.82 -7.70 -49.27
N SER A 7 -19.65 -7.61 -49.89
CA SER A 7 -19.05 -8.75 -50.59
C SER A 7 -18.79 -9.90 -49.60
N ARG A 8 -19.38 -11.07 -49.87
CA ARG A 8 -19.23 -12.29 -49.03
C ARG A 8 -19.64 -12.07 -47.57
N ALA A 9 -20.56 -11.13 -47.30
CA ALA A 9 -21.21 -11.01 -46.00
C ALA A 9 -22.15 -12.20 -45.76
N LEU A 10 -22.20 -12.72 -44.53
CA LEU A 10 -22.97 -13.89 -44.16
C LEU A 10 -23.83 -13.62 -42.92
N ALA A 11 -25.15 -13.66 -43.05
CA ALA A 11 -26.10 -13.54 -41.94
C ALA A 11 -26.96 -14.82 -41.84
N THR A 12 -26.43 -15.84 -41.16
CA THR A 12 -27.06 -17.17 -41.02
C THR A 12 -27.88 -17.33 -39.75
N GLY A 13 -27.66 -16.48 -38.74
CA GLY A 13 -28.46 -16.44 -37.52
C GLY A 13 -29.87 -15.92 -37.79
N ASN A 14 -30.87 -16.45 -37.06
CA ASN A 14 -32.22 -15.89 -37.17
C ASN A 14 -32.23 -14.45 -36.61
N PHE A 15 -32.86 -13.53 -37.33
CA PHE A 15 -32.86 -12.09 -37.03
C PHE A 15 -31.46 -11.46 -36.93
N SER A 16 -30.45 -12.04 -37.59
CA SER A 16 -29.08 -11.50 -37.55
C SER A 16 -28.83 -10.44 -38.63
N THR A 17 -27.85 -9.55 -38.38
CA THR A 17 -27.43 -8.52 -39.33
C THR A 17 -25.92 -8.58 -39.56
N ALA A 18 -25.48 -8.70 -40.81
CA ALA A 18 -24.06 -8.64 -41.19
C ALA A 18 -23.83 -7.55 -42.24
N THR A 19 -23.03 -6.54 -41.91
CA THR A 19 -22.71 -5.43 -42.83
C THR A 19 -21.20 -5.23 -42.93
N GLY A 20 -20.64 -5.41 -44.13
CA GLY A 20 -19.21 -5.28 -44.42
C GLY A 20 -18.69 -6.45 -45.27
N SER A 21 -17.56 -6.24 -45.95
CA SER A 21 -16.90 -7.31 -46.69
C SER A 21 -16.47 -8.43 -45.73
N PHE A 22 -16.84 -9.68 -45.98
CA PHE A 22 -16.59 -10.84 -45.11
C PHE A 22 -17.18 -10.75 -43.68
N ALA A 23 -18.11 -9.82 -43.41
CA ALA A 23 -18.80 -9.77 -42.12
C ALA A 23 -19.67 -11.02 -41.91
N THR A 24 -19.63 -11.63 -40.72
CA THR A 24 -20.37 -12.86 -40.39
C THR A 24 -21.21 -12.68 -39.13
N ALA A 25 -22.53 -12.80 -39.23
CA ALA A 25 -23.48 -12.81 -38.13
C ALA A 25 -24.25 -14.14 -38.09
N SER A 26 -23.73 -15.12 -37.34
CA SER A 26 -24.28 -16.49 -37.28
C SER A 26 -25.06 -16.82 -36.01
N GLY A 27 -24.98 -15.98 -34.98
CA GLY A 27 -25.77 -16.13 -33.75
C GLY A 27 -27.22 -15.65 -33.91
N LEU A 28 -28.13 -16.20 -33.11
CA LEU A 28 -29.52 -15.72 -33.01
C LEU A 28 -29.51 -14.25 -32.56
N ARG A 29 -30.17 -13.36 -33.33
CA ARG A 29 -30.21 -11.90 -33.11
C ARG A 29 -28.82 -11.24 -33.04
N SER A 30 -27.80 -11.85 -33.64
CA SER A 30 -26.45 -11.30 -33.63
C SER A 30 -26.26 -10.19 -34.66
N SER A 31 -25.32 -9.28 -34.40
CA SER A 31 -25.04 -8.13 -35.27
C SER A 31 -23.55 -7.99 -35.51
N ALA A 32 -23.12 -8.03 -36.78
CA ALA A 32 -21.74 -7.86 -37.21
C ALA A 32 -21.62 -6.67 -38.17
N PHE A 33 -20.83 -5.65 -37.82
CA PHE A 33 -20.60 -4.44 -38.61
C PHE A 33 -19.10 -4.21 -38.82
N GLY A 34 -18.61 -4.25 -40.06
CA GLY A 34 -17.21 -4.00 -40.40
C GLY A 34 -16.57 -5.16 -41.18
N ILE A 35 -15.43 -4.88 -41.81
CA ILE A 35 -14.71 -5.87 -42.63
C ILE A 35 -14.25 -7.03 -41.74
N SER A 36 -14.58 -8.27 -42.13
CA SER A 36 -14.23 -9.48 -41.38
C SER A 36 -14.69 -9.46 -39.90
N SER A 37 -15.74 -8.70 -39.57
CA SER A 37 -16.36 -8.74 -38.24
C SER A 37 -17.13 -10.05 -38.06
N VAL A 38 -17.12 -10.63 -36.85
CA VAL A 38 -17.74 -11.93 -36.55
C VAL A 38 -18.58 -11.85 -35.27
N ALA A 39 -19.90 -11.97 -35.40
CA ALA A 39 -20.85 -12.08 -34.31
C ALA A 39 -21.54 -13.46 -34.33
N SER A 40 -20.97 -14.44 -33.63
CA SER A 40 -21.47 -15.83 -33.61
C SER A 40 -22.23 -16.22 -32.35
N GLY A 41 -22.16 -15.40 -31.31
CA GLY A 41 -22.94 -15.60 -30.08
C GLY A 41 -24.40 -15.18 -30.22
N VAL A 42 -25.28 -15.78 -29.41
CA VAL A 42 -26.68 -15.33 -29.28
C VAL A 42 -26.70 -13.92 -28.69
N ASP A 43 -27.49 -13.01 -29.27
CA ASP A 43 -27.57 -11.61 -28.85
C ASP A 43 -26.21 -10.87 -28.85
N SER A 44 -25.24 -11.34 -29.66
CA SER A 44 -23.90 -10.75 -29.67
C SER A 44 -23.76 -9.59 -30.67
N LEU A 45 -22.86 -8.66 -30.37
CA LEU A 45 -22.55 -7.49 -31.21
C LEU A 45 -21.04 -7.45 -31.50
N ALA A 46 -20.66 -7.49 -32.77
CA ALA A 46 -19.30 -7.24 -33.23
C ALA A 46 -19.29 -6.02 -34.16
N GLN A 47 -18.56 -4.96 -33.81
CA GLN A 47 -18.46 -3.73 -34.60
C GLN A 47 -17.00 -3.32 -34.76
N GLY A 48 -16.51 -3.18 -35.99
CA GLY A 48 -15.13 -2.83 -36.31
C GLY A 48 -14.44 -3.87 -37.20
N SER A 49 -13.37 -3.47 -37.88
CA SER A 49 -12.61 -4.38 -38.73
C SER A 49 -11.96 -5.49 -37.88
N GLY A 50 -12.29 -6.75 -38.18
CA GLY A 50 -11.82 -7.92 -37.44
C GLY A 50 -12.39 -8.07 -36.02
N ALA A 51 -13.42 -7.31 -35.63
CA ALA A 51 -14.06 -7.47 -34.31
C ALA A 51 -14.73 -8.85 -34.17
N SER A 52 -14.65 -9.47 -33.00
CA SER A 52 -15.18 -10.82 -32.75
C SER A 52 -15.95 -10.90 -31.42
N ALA A 53 -17.24 -11.23 -31.51
CA ALA A 53 -18.15 -11.45 -30.40
C ALA A 53 -18.78 -12.86 -30.50
N SER A 54 -18.15 -13.85 -29.85
CA SER A 54 -18.41 -15.27 -30.13
C SER A 54 -19.28 -16.01 -29.11
N ALA A 55 -19.60 -15.38 -27.98
CA ALA A 55 -20.41 -15.96 -26.91
C ALA A 55 -21.72 -15.17 -26.70
N GLN A 56 -22.66 -15.76 -25.96
CA GLN A 56 -23.95 -15.12 -25.71
C GLN A 56 -23.77 -13.76 -25.00
N ASN A 57 -24.52 -12.75 -25.43
CA ASN A 57 -24.50 -11.37 -24.96
C ASN A 57 -23.12 -10.68 -25.09
N ALA A 58 -22.17 -11.26 -25.83
CA ALA A 58 -20.84 -10.67 -25.95
C ALA A 58 -20.88 -9.42 -26.84
N VAL A 59 -20.17 -8.37 -26.44
CA VAL A 59 -20.08 -7.10 -27.16
C VAL A 59 -18.63 -6.79 -27.46
N ALA A 60 -18.24 -6.75 -28.73
CA ALA A 60 -16.91 -6.38 -29.19
C ALA A 60 -17.01 -5.17 -30.13
N THR A 61 -16.53 -4.00 -29.70
CA THR A 61 -16.51 -2.80 -30.55
C THR A 61 -15.10 -2.22 -30.67
N GLY A 62 -14.65 -1.98 -31.90
CA GLY A 62 -13.32 -1.46 -32.26
C GLY A 62 -12.48 -2.42 -33.12
N PHE A 63 -11.33 -1.94 -33.58
CA PHE A 63 -10.42 -2.72 -34.44
C PHE A 63 -9.90 -3.96 -33.72
N GLN A 64 -10.15 -5.14 -34.29
CA GLN A 64 -9.81 -6.46 -33.74
C GLN A 64 -10.33 -6.70 -32.31
N ALA A 65 -11.33 -5.95 -31.84
CA ALA A 65 -11.94 -6.12 -30.52
C ALA A 65 -12.37 -7.57 -30.31
N LYS A 66 -12.09 -8.15 -29.13
CA LYS A 66 -12.33 -9.57 -28.87
C LYS A 66 -13.09 -9.76 -27.55
N ALA A 67 -14.34 -10.18 -27.66
CA ALA A 67 -15.22 -10.55 -26.55
C ALA A 67 -15.74 -11.98 -26.77
N THR A 68 -15.09 -12.97 -26.17
CA THR A 68 -15.30 -14.40 -26.52
C THR A 68 -15.93 -15.24 -25.43
N ALA A 69 -16.34 -14.63 -24.32
CA ALA A 69 -16.94 -15.31 -23.19
C ALA A 69 -18.34 -14.77 -22.90
N LEU A 70 -19.13 -15.55 -22.17
CA LEU A 70 -20.52 -15.20 -21.82
C LEU A 70 -20.58 -13.81 -21.17
N ASN A 71 -21.47 -12.94 -21.64
CA ASN A 71 -21.66 -11.58 -21.14
C ASN A 71 -20.40 -10.69 -21.19
N SER A 72 -19.36 -11.04 -21.96
CA SER A 72 -18.13 -10.26 -21.98
C SER A 72 -18.22 -9.03 -22.88
N VAL A 73 -17.56 -7.94 -22.48
CA VAL A 73 -17.61 -6.64 -23.17
C VAL A 73 -16.20 -6.15 -23.46
N TYR A 74 -15.85 -5.97 -24.73
CA TYR A 74 -14.63 -5.32 -25.17
C TYR A 74 -14.95 -4.06 -25.97
N LEU A 75 -14.55 -2.90 -25.46
CA LEU A 75 -14.71 -1.59 -26.11
C LEU A 75 -13.32 -0.97 -26.35
N GLY A 76 -12.83 -1.03 -27.58
CA GLY A 76 -11.57 -0.39 -27.98
C GLY A 76 -10.81 -1.15 -29.05
N SER A 77 -9.55 -0.75 -29.26
CA SER A 77 -8.68 -1.40 -30.26
C SER A 77 -7.83 -2.50 -29.64
N ARG A 78 -7.49 -3.49 -30.46
CA ARG A 78 -6.61 -4.58 -30.09
C ARG A 78 -5.55 -4.75 -31.17
N THR A 79 -4.29 -4.82 -30.74
CA THR A 79 -3.10 -5.09 -31.55
C THR A 79 -2.30 -6.27 -31.01
N VAL A 80 -2.50 -6.63 -29.73
CA VAL A 80 -1.86 -7.76 -29.05
C VAL A 80 -2.75 -9.00 -29.04
N ALA A 81 -2.19 -10.16 -29.35
CA ALA A 81 -2.98 -11.39 -29.50
C ALA A 81 -3.63 -11.89 -28.19
N SER A 82 -3.01 -11.66 -27.04
CA SER A 82 -3.48 -12.11 -25.73
C SER A 82 -4.48 -11.17 -25.05
N SER A 83 -4.70 -9.96 -25.58
CA SER A 83 -5.66 -9.00 -25.01
C SER A 83 -7.09 -9.30 -25.46
N GLY A 84 -8.08 -8.83 -24.69
CA GLY A 84 -9.49 -9.12 -24.89
C GLY A 84 -10.30 -9.16 -23.59
N ALA A 85 -11.62 -9.24 -23.74
CA ALA A 85 -12.57 -9.60 -22.69
C ALA A 85 -12.80 -11.12 -22.80
N LEU A 86 -11.89 -11.88 -22.21
CA LEU A 86 -11.75 -13.33 -22.41
C LEU A 86 -12.41 -14.15 -21.29
N GLY A 87 -12.71 -13.55 -20.14
CA GLY A 87 -13.41 -14.19 -19.03
C GLY A 87 -14.94 -13.97 -19.06
N VAL A 88 -15.68 -14.83 -18.35
CA VAL A 88 -17.14 -14.69 -18.17
C VAL A 88 -17.45 -13.36 -17.48
N SER A 89 -18.42 -12.61 -17.99
CA SER A 89 -18.79 -11.28 -17.48
C SER A 89 -17.63 -10.27 -17.43
N ALA A 90 -16.53 -10.53 -18.15
CA ALA A 90 -15.36 -9.67 -18.13
C ALA A 90 -15.59 -8.39 -18.93
N ILE A 91 -15.06 -7.28 -18.44
CA ILE A 91 -15.15 -5.96 -19.09
C ILE A 91 -13.73 -5.48 -19.40
N ALA A 92 -13.47 -5.16 -20.66
CA ALA A 92 -12.22 -4.60 -21.15
C ALA A 92 -12.51 -3.32 -21.95
N ILE A 93 -11.95 -2.19 -21.53
CA ILE A 93 -12.19 -0.88 -22.18
C ILE A 93 -10.86 -0.18 -22.46
N GLY A 94 -10.50 0.00 -23.74
CA GLY A 94 -9.28 0.70 -24.15
C GLY A 94 -8.48 -0.06 -25.21
N THR A 95 -7.20 0.30 -25.34
CA THR A 95 -6.27 -0.33 -26.29
C THR A 95 -5.44 -1.41 -25.63
N ASP A 96 -5.46 -2.62 -26.18
CA ASP A 96 -4.68 -3.77 -25.69
C ASP A 96 -4.95 -4.13 -24.22
N VAL A 97 -6.23 -4.16 -23.87
CA VAL A 97 -6.70 -4.43 -22.50
C VAL A 97 -6.93 -5.92 -22.30
N THR A 98 -6.47 -6.48 -21.19
CA THR A 98 -6.66 -7.89 -20.88
C THR A 98 -7.57 -8.04 -19.67
N ALA A 99 -8.77 -8.56 -19.86
CA ALA A 99 -9.67 -8.99 -18.79
C ALA A 99 -9.95 -10.49 -19.01
N SER A 100 -9.17 -11.37 -18.37
CA SER A 100 -9.08 -12.78 -18.77
C SER A 100 -9.71 -13.80 -17.82
N SER A 101 -10.27 -13.36 -16.69
CA SER A 101 -10.97 -14.24 -15.74
C SER A 101 -12.40 -13.78 -15.49
N SER A 102 -13.18 -14.59 -14.76
CA SER A 102 -14.56 -14.27 -14.41
C SER A 102 -14.65 -12.95 -13.67
N ASP A 103 -15.60 -12.11 -14.06
CA ASP A 103 -15.91 -10.83 -13.41
C ASP A 103 -14.74 -9.84 -13.36
N ALA A 104 -13.71 -10.07 -14.19
CA ALA A 104 -12.56 -9.18 -14.28
C ALA A 104 -12.91 -7.89 -15.03
N VAL A 105 -12.46 -6.75 -14.51
CA VAL A 105 -12.67 -5.43 -15.11
C VAL A 105 -11.32 -4.79 -15.37
N ALA A 106 -11.02 -4.50 -16.63
CA ALA A 106 -9.82 -3.75 -17.01
C ALA A 106 -10.20 -2.54 -17.88
N MET A 107 -9.61 -1.39 -17.59
CA MET A 107 -9.87 -0.14 -18.31
C MET A 107 -8.60 0.69 -18.45
N GLY A 108 -8.31 1.15 -19.66
CA GLY A 108 -7.12 1.94 -19.98
C GLY A 108 -6.10 1.16 -20.79
N ARG A 109 -5.23 1.86 -21.50
CA ARG A 109 -4.26 1.23 -22.41
C ARG A 109 -3.37 0.24 -21.66
N GLN A 110 -3.28 -1.01 -22.13
CA GLN A 110 -2.49 -2.08 -21.52
C GLN A 110 -2.88 -2.42 -20.07
N ALA A 111 -4.11 -2.11 -19.64
CA ALA A 111 -4.62 -2.57 -18.35
C ALA A 111 -4.81 -4.10 -18.34
N ASN A 112 -4.33 -4.77 -17.30
CA ASN A 112 -4.37 -6.21 -17.15
C ASN A 112 -5.08 -6.61 -15.84
N ALA A 113 -6.25 -7.23 -15.95
CA ALA A 113 -6.98 -7.90 -14.88
C ALA A 113 -7.09 -9.39 -15.22
N THR A 114 -6.21 -10.23 -14.64
CA THR A 114 -6.04 -11.62 -15.08
C THR A 114 -6.58 -12.66 -14.11
N ALA A 115 -7.18 -12.24 -13.00
CA ALA A 115 -7.74 -13.11 -11.97
C ALA A 115 -9.21 -12.79 -11.69
N THR A 116 -9.90 -13.71 -11.02
CA THR A 116 -11.34 -13.61 -10.75
C THR A 116 -11.65 -12.37 -9.91
N GLY A 117 -12.62 -11.58 -10.36
CA GLY A 117 -13.03 -10.33 -9.70
C GLY A 117 -11.94 -9.25 -9.65
N ALA A 118 -10.84 -9.40 -10.39
CA ALA A 118 -9.77 -8.41 -10.40
C ALA A 118 -10.20 -7.14 -11.15
N VAL A 119 -9.78 -5.99 -10.65
CA VAL A 119 -10.07 -4.67 -11.22
C VAL A 119 -8.76 -3.94 -11.53
N ALA A 120 -8.55 -3.53 -12.77
CA ALA A 120 -7.35 -2.82 -13.21
C ALA A 120 -7.70 -1.57 -14.03
N LEU A 121 -7.56 -0.39 -13.46
CA LEU A 121 -7.99 0.89 -14.06
C LEU A 121 -6.79 1.83 -14.23
N GLY A 122 -6.32 2.03 -15.46
CA GLY A 122 -5.26 2.97 -15.77
C GLY A 122 -4.39 2.55 -16.94
N TYR A 123 -3.33 3.32 -17.17
CA TYR A 123 -2.29 2.96 -18.13
C TYR A 123 -1.38 1.87 -17.54
N ASN A 124 -1.24 0.73 -18.21
CA ASN A 124 -0.29 -0.33 -17.83
C ASN A 124 -0.47 -0.82 -16.38
N THR A 125 -1.71 -0.96 -15.93
CA THR A 125 -2.04 -1.53 -14.61
C THR A 125 -1.99 -3.04 -14.60
N SER A 126 -1.65 -3.64 -13.47
CA SER A 126 -1.54 -5.09 -13.32
C SER A 126 -2.23 -5.59 -12.04
N ALA A 127 -3.42 -6.17 -12.16
CA ALA A 127 -4.16 -6.86 -11.10
C ALA A 127 -4.18 -8.36 -11.40
N THR A 128 -3.27 -9.13 -10.78
CA THR A 128 -2.97 -10.51 -11.20
C THR A 128 -3.50 -11.59 -10.25
N THR A 129 -4.10 -11.21 -9.14
CA THR A 129 -4.60 -12.10 -8.08
C THR A 129 -6.09 -11.88 -7.81
N VAL A 130 -6.72 -12.87 -7.19
CA VAL A 130 -8.17 -12.86 -6.96
C VAL A 130 -8.58 -11.63 -6.14
N SER A 131 -9.62 -10.94 -6.61
CA SER A 131 -10.16 -9.72 -6.00
C SER A 131 -9.17 -8.56 -5.84
N ALA A 132 -8.03 -8.58 -6.55
CA ALA A 132 -7.09 -7.47 -6.53
C ALA A 132 -7.69 -6.22 -7.21
N THR A 133 -7.48 -5.05 -6.64
CA THR A 133 -7.96 -3.78 -7.18
C THR A 133 -6.79 -2.83 -7.43
N VAL A 134 -6.67 -2.32 -8.65
CA VAL A 134 -5.57 -1.47 -9.08
C VAL A 134 -6.12 -0.25 -9.79
N VAL A 135 -5.71 0.95 -9.35
CA VAL A 135 -6.11 2.22 -9.95
C VAL A 135 -4.91 3.16 -10.05
N GLY A 136 -4.48 3.52 -11.26
CA GLY A 136 -3.39 4.47 -11.48
C GLY A 136 -2.36 3.97 -12.50
N ALA A 137 -1.64 4.89 -13.15
CA ALA A 137 -0.69 4.51 -14.19
C ALA A 137 0.49 3.68 -13.61
N ASN A 138 0.80 2.54 -14.23
CA ASN A 138 1.84 1.60 -13.81
C ASN A 138 1.67 1.08 -12.36
N ALA A 139 0.45 1.10 -11.83
CA ALA A 139 0.15 0.50 -10.54
C ALA A 139 0.06 -1.03 -10.66
N SER A 140 0.40 -1.75 -9.58
CA SER A 140 0.39 -3.21 -9.55
C SER A 140 -0.12 -3.74 -8.21
N ALA A 141 -0.98 -4.75 -8.26
CA ALA A 141 -1.38 -5.56 -7.11
C ALA A 141 -1.21 -7.04 -7.45
N SER A 142 -0.35 -7.72 -6.68
CA SER A 142 -0.01 -9.14 -6.86
C SER A 142 -0.22 -9.98 -5.61
N GLY A 143 -0.70 -9.39 -4.50
CA GLY A 143 -1.18 -10.12 -3.33
C GLY A 143 -2.67 -10.43 -3.43
N LEU A 144 -3.13 -11.51 -2.80
CA LEU A 144 -4.55 -11.90 -2.76
C LEU A 144 -5.40 -10.76 -2.17
N SER A 145 -6.46 -10.33 -2.87
CA SER A 145 -7.34 -9.23 -2.43
C SER A 145 -6.59 -7.91 -2.11
N ALA A 146 -5.41 -7.71 -2.71
CA ALA A 146 -4.62 -6.50 -2.49
C ALA A 146 -5.20 -5.30 -3.26
N VAL A 147 -5.02 -4.10 -2.69
CA VAL A 147 -5.51 -2.84 -3.27
C VAL A 147 -4.33 -1.90 -3.51
N ALA A 148 -4.14 -1.46 -4.75
CA ALA A 148 -3.09 -0.50 -5.14
C ALA A 148 -3.70 0.70 -5.86
N VAL A 149 -3.74 1.85 -5.18
CA VAL A 149 -4.27 3.11 -5.72
C VAL A 149 -3.17 4.17 -5.76
N GLY A 150 -2.78 4.58 -6.96
CA GLY A 150 -1.78 5.62 -7.19
C GLY A 150 -0.81 5.27 -8.31
N THR A 151 -0.25 6.28 -8.98
CA THR A 151 0.77 6.06 -10.01
C THR A 151 2.00 5.37 -9.39
N PHE A 152 2.46 4.26 -9.98
CA PHE A 152 3.53 3.40 -9.45
C PHE A 152 3.28 2.79 -8.05
N SER A 153 2.04 2.75 -7.56
CA SER A 153 1.73 2.05 -6.30
C SER A 153 1.87 0.55 -6.46
N THR A 154 2.47 -0.13 -5.49
CA THR A 154 2.71 -1.58 -5.54
C THR A 154 2.21 -2.26 -4.26
N ALA A 155 1.25 -3.17 -4.39
CA ALA A 155 0.71 -3.97 -3.29
C ALA A 155 0.99 -5.47 -3.53
N THR A 156 2.02 -6.02 -2.89
CA THR A 156 2.41 -7.44 -3.06
C THR A 156 2.00 -8.33 -1.90
N GLY A 157 1.72 -7.77 -0.72
CA GLY A 157 1.24 -8.55 0.42
C GLY A 157 -0.23 -8.94 0.28
N ASP A 158 -0.61 -10.09 0.82
CA ASP A 158 -2.00 -10.53 0.83
C ASP A 158 -2.85 -9.61 1.71
N ASN A 159 -4.06 -9.26 1.27
CA ASN A 159 -4.95 -8.30 1.93
C ASN A 159 -4.30 -6.93 2.21
N SER A 160 -3.22 -6.57 1.50
CA SER A 160 -2.55 -5.29 1.68
C SER A 160 -3.29 -4.15 0.99
N VAL A 161 -3.18 -2.93 1.53
CA VAL A 161 -3.80 -1.73 0.98
C VAL A 161 -2.75 -0.65 0.78
N VAL A 162 -2.70 -0.09 -0.42
CA VAL A 162 -1.81 1.02 -0.80
C VAL A 162 -2.63 2.15 -1.40
N VAL A 163 -2.48 3.34 -0.84
CA VAL A 163 -3.00 4.58 -1.40
C VAL A 163 -1.88 5.62 -1.42
N GLY A 164 -1.29 5.87 -2.58
CA GLY A 164 -0.21 6.85 -2.73
C GLY A 164 0.65 6.63 -3.97
N ILE A 165 1.24 7.72 -4.47
CA ILE A 165 2.18 7.66 -5.60
C ILE A 165 3.49 7.01 -5.15
N GLY A 166 3.93 5.96 -5.85
CA GLY A 166 5.17 5.23 -5.55
C GLY A 166 5.20 4.59 -4.16
N ALA A 167 4.02 4.28 -3.58
CA ALA A 167 3.90 3.66 -2.28
C ALA A 167 3.95 2.12 -2.39
N HIS A 168 4.45 1.45 -1.33
CA HIS A 168 4.74 0.02 -1.36
C HIS A 168 4.20 -0.68 -0.10
N ALA A 169 3.32 -1.65 -0.27
CA ALA A 169 2.89 -2.57 0.77
C ALA A 169 3.33 -3.99 0.41
N THR A 170 4.40 -4.48 1.04
CA THR A 170 4.94 -5.81 0.74
C THR A 170 4.61 -6.86 1.79
N GLY A 171 4.27 -6.44 3.01
CA GLY A 171 3.84 -7.36 4.05
C GLY A 171 2.36 -7.72 3.96
N ASP A 172 2.00 -8.92 4.36
CA ASP A 172 0.60 -9.35 4.43
C ASP A 172 -0.18 -8.49 5.43
N GLN A 173 -1.43 -8.16 5.10
CA GLN A 173 -2.32 -7.33 5.89
C GLN A 173 -1.76 -5.93 6.21
N SER A 174 -0.76 -5.47 5.45
CA SER A 174 -0.15 -4.15 5.65
C SER A 174 -0.99 -3.03 5.03
N SER A 175 -0.86 -1.84 5.61
CA SER A 175 -1.66 -0.66 5.25
C SER A 175 -0.76 0.55 4.99
N VAL A 176 -0.86 1.14 3.80
CA VAL A 176 0.01 2.22 3.35
C VAL A 176 -0.80 3.38 2.79
N PHE A 177 -0.62 4.57 3.37
CA PHE A 177 -1.30 5.78 2.95
C PHE A 177 -0.31 6.96 2.87
N GLY A 178 0.12 7.32 1.67
CA GLY A 178 1.04 8.44 1.46
C GLY A 178 2.01 8.24 0.30
N ARG A 179 2.48 9.34 -0.29
CA ARG A 179 3.47 9.30 -1.36
C ARG A 179 4.78 8.70 -0.83
N SER A 180 5.32 7.72 -1.55
CA SER A 180 6.58 7.03 -1.21
C SER A 180 6.59 6.35 0.16
N ALA A 181 5.43 6.10 0.77
CA ALA A 181 5.33 5.36 2.01
C ALA A 181 5.60 3.85 1.78
N ASN A 182 6.12 3.17 2.81
CA ASN A 182 6.51 1.76 2.75
C ASN A 182 6.03 1.02 4.01
N ALA A 183 5.25 -0.04 3.84
CA ALA A 183 5.01 -1.04 4.87
C ALA A 183 5.58 -2.39 4.42
N GLY A 184 6.73 -2.75 5.00
CA GLY A 184 7.53 -3.90 4.61
C GLY A 184 7.13 -5.20 5.34
N GLY A 185 6.73 -5.08 6.61
CA GLY A 185 6.40 -6.20 7.47
C GLY A 185 4.92 -6.57 7.48
N ALA A 186 4.61 -7.78 7.94
CA ALA A 186 3.23 -8.24 8.09
C ALA A 186 2.49 -7.38 9.13
N ARG A 187 1.24 -7.02 8.84
CA ARG A 187 0.37 -6.13 9.66
C ARG A 187 0.99 -4.75 9.93
N ALA A 188 2.01 -4.35 9.16
CA ALA A 188 2.64 -3.05 9.31
C ALA A 188 1.77 -1.93 8.74
N THR A 189 1.80 -0.76 9.38
CA THR A 189 1.03 0.42 8.98
C THR A 189 1.96 1.60 8.75
N ALA A 190 1.94 2.18 7.55
CA ALA A 190 2.75 3.35 7.18
C ALA A 190 1.86 4.46 6.61
N ILE A 191 1.73 5.57 7.33
CA ILE A 191 0.85 6.69 6.96
C ILE A 191 1.66 8.00 6.97
N GLY A 192 1.78 8.66 5.81
CA GLY A 192 2.50 9.91 5.63
C GLY A 192 3.48 9.89 4.46
N TYR A 193 3.95 11.07 4.04
CA TYR A 193 4.99 11.15 3.02
C TYR A 193 6.27 10.45 3.50
N ALA A 194 6.76 9.46 2.75
CA ALA A 194 7.95 8.68 3.07
C ALA A 194 7.94 8.03 4.47
N ALA A 195 6.75 7.73 5.03
CA ALA A 195 6.64 6.92 6.24
C ALA A 195 7.11 5.49 5.97
N ASN A 196 7.87 4.89 6.90
CA ASN A 196 8.46 3.57 6.74
C ASN A 196 8.19 2.68 7.96
N ALA A 197 7.40 1.62 7.78
CA ALA A 197 7.15 0.58 8.77
C ALA A 197 7.69 -0.76 8.24
N SER A 198 8.97 -1.07 8.49
CA SER A 198 9.67 -2.16 7.80
C SER A 198 9.59 -3.54 8.48
N GLY A 199 9.24 -3.60 9.77
CA GLY A 199 9.08 -4.84 10.54
C GLY A 199 7.62 -5.20 10.81
N ASN A 200 7.40 -6.37 11.38
CA ASN A 200 6.06 -6.91 11.62
C ASN A 200 5.33 -6.13 12.72
N ASP A 201 4.05 -5.85 12.56
CA ASP A 201 3.25 -5.08 13.53
C ASP A 201 3.79 -3.66 13.79
N ASN A 202 4.69 -3.16 12.94
CA ASN A 202 5.22 -1.82 13.10
C ASN A 202 4.19 -0.77 12.66
N THR A 203 4.20 0.37 13.33
CA THR A 203 3.35 1.51 12.98
C THR A 203 4.19 2.76 12.82
N ALA A 204 4.22 3.32 11.61
CA ALA A 204 4.84 4.60 11.29
C ALA A 204 3.77 5.59 10.82
N LEU A 205 3.50 6.64 11.60
CA LEU A 205 2.49 7.66 11.28
C LEU A 205 3.13 9.06 11.37
N GLY A 206 3.30 9.72 10.22
CA GLY A 206 3.93 11.03 10.09
C GLY A 206 4.84 11.11 8.86
N SER A 207 5.08 12.33 8.37
CA SER A 207 6.05 12.55 7.29
C SER A 207 7.45 12.14 7.75
N GLY A 208 8.07 11.19 7.05
CA GLY A 208 9.40 10.66 7.41
C GLY A 208 9.42 9.88 8.73
N ALA A 209 8.27 9.43 9.26
CA ALA A 209 8.24 8.55 10.42
C ALA A 209 8.89 7.19 10.09
N GLN A 210 9.72 6.67 10.98
CA GLN A 210 10.51 5.45 10.77
C GLN A 210 10.29 4.46 11.93
N ALA A 211 9.47 3.44 11.71
CA ALA A 211 9.35 2.29 12.58
C ALA A 211 10.11 1.10 11.96
N THR A 212 11.38 0.96 12.30
CA THR A 212 12.31 0.01 11.67
C THR A 212 12.75 -1.15 12.56
N GLY A 213 12.18 -1.25 13.77
CA GLY A 213 12.36 -2.43 14.62
C GLY A 213 11.88 -3.71 13.92
N THR A 214 12.35 -4.87 14.37
CA THR A 214 11.95 -6.15 13.75
C THR A 214 10.47 -6.46 13.98
N THR A 215 9.93 -6.06 15.13
CA THR A 215 8.49 -6.12 15.40
C THR A 215 8.01 -5.12 16.46
N GLY A 216 6.75 -4.69 16.34
CA GLY A 216 6.04 -3.90 17.36
C GLY A 216 6.62 -2.51 17.61
N ALA A 217 7.43 -1.97 16.69
CA ALA A 217 7.96 -0.62 16.81
C ALA A 217 6.89 0.41 16.43
N VAL A 218 6.79 1.50 17.19
CA VAL A 218 5.80 2.56 16.99
C VAL A 218 6.51 3.90 16.85
N ALA A 219 6.42 4.51 15.67
CA ALA A 219 6.92 5.86 15.39
C ALA A 219 5.76 6.77 14.99
N LEU A 220 5.37 7.68 15.88
CA LEU A 220 4.25 8.61 15.67
C LEU A 220 4.75 10.06 15.75
N GLY A 221 4.84 10.72 14.60
CA GLY A 221 5.30 12.10 14.47
C GLY A 221 6.18 12.32 13.25
N VAL A 222 6.31 13.58 12.81
CA VAL A 222 7.22 13.93 11.71
C VAL A 222 8.65 13.64 12.14
N ASN A 223 9.35 12.83 11.35
CA ASN A 223 10.71 12.32 11.64
C ASN A 223 10.85 11.58 12.99
N ALA A 224 9.76 11.02 13.54
CA ALA A 224 9.87 10.11 14.68
C ALA A 224 10.60 8.82 14.24
N SER A 225 11.49 8.27 15.08
CA SER A 225 12.28 7.08 14.77
C SER A 225 12.23 6.08 15.93
N ALA A 226 11.64 4.91 15.67
CA ALA A 226 11.61 3.75 16.55
C ALA A 226 12.35 2.58 15.87
N SER A 227 13.59 2.33 16.27
CA SER A 227 14.54 1.53 15.48
C SER A 227 14.71 0.08 15.93
N PHE A 228 14.12 -0.32 17.06
CA PHE A 228 14.27 -1.65 17.64
C PHE A 228 12.92 -2.27 18.02
N THR A 229 12.94 -3.57 18.34
CA THR A 229 11.76 -4.31 18.80
C THR A 229 11.09 -3.61 19.97
N ASN A 230 9.77 -3.44 19.87
CA ASN A 230 8.95 -2.76 20.89
C ASN A 230 9.38 -1.32 21.24
N ALA A 231 10.21 -0.68 20.41
CA ALA A 231 10.59 0.72 20.63
C ALA A 231 9.40 1.64 20.33
N VAL A 232 9.21 2.68 21.16
CA VAL A 232 8.11 3.65 21.01
C VAL A 232 8.67 5.06 20.92
N ALA A 233 8.50 5.73 19.80
CA ALA A 233 8.88 7.11 19.56
C ALA A 233 7.64 7.97 19.23
N LEU A 234 7.27 8.89 20.14
CA LEU A 234 6.08 9.73 20.01
C LEU A 234 6.43 11.22 20.04
N GLY A 235 6.35 11.89 18.89
CA GLY A 235 6.51 13.34 18.74
C GLY A 235 7.37 13.76 17.54
N PHE A 236 7.52 15.07 17.35
CA PHE A 236 8.41 15.61 16.31
C PHE A 236 9.88 15.27 16.63
N ALA A 237 10.56 14.63 15.68
CA ALA A 237 11.99 14.28 15.77
C ALA A 237 12.37 13.50 17.05
N THR A 238 11.49 12.61 17.51
CA THR A 238 11.76 11.72 18.67
C THR A 238 12.53 10.49 18.25
N THR A 239 13.46 10.03 19.10
CA THR A 239 14.28 8.85 18.82
C THR A 239 14.17 7.83 19.95
N SER A 240 13.71 6.63 19.63
CA SER A 240 13.72 5.46 20.49
C SER A 240 14.53 4.36 19.79
N SER A 241 15.78 4.16 20.20
CA SER A 241 16.75 3.29 19.51
C SER A 241 17.31 2.17 20.37
N GLY A 242 16.71 1.87 21.52
CA GLY A 242 17.00 0.68 22.31
C GLY A 242 15.90 -0.37 22.25
N LEU A 243 16.21 -1.61 22.60
CA LEU A 243 15.22 -2.68 22.79
C LEU A 243 14.19 -2.25 23.84
N SER A 244 12.89 -2.32 23.51
CA SER A 244 11.79 -1.94 24.41
C SER A 244 11.95 -0.54 25.01
N SER A 245 12.64 0.36 24.30
CA SER A 245 12.82 1.75 24.73
C SER A 245 11.55 2.58 24.47
N THR A 246 11.36 3.66 25.22
CA THR A 246 10.22 4.58 25.06
C THR A 246 10.69 6.02 25.10
N ALA A 247 10.44 6.78 24.03
CA ALA A 247 10.74 8.20 23.91
C ALA A 247 9.46 8.99 23.56
N LEU A 248 8.98 9.85 24.48
CA LEU A 248 7.76 10.63 24.34
C LEU A 248 8.04 12.14 24.47
N GLY A 249 7.74 12.92 23.45
CA GLY A 249 7.83 14.39 23.44
C GLY A 249 8.92 14.94 22.50
N GLN A 250 8.70 16.13 21.93
CA GLN A 250 9.57 16.70 20.88
C GLN A 250 11.08 16.56 21.18
N GLY A 251 11.81 15.85 20.31
CA GLY A 251 13.26 15.64 20.46
C GLY A 251 13.69 14.75 21.64
N SER A 252 12.78 14.03 22.29
CA SER A 252 13.12 13.06 23.34
C SER A 252 13.94 11.91 22.77
N GLN A 253 14.86 11.38 23.57
CA GLN A 253 15.84 10.37 23.18
C GLN A 253 15.92 9.26 24.23
N ALA A 254 15.46 8.06 23.88
CA ALA A 254 15.68 6.82 24.63
C ALA A 254 16.56 5.90 23.79
N THR A 255 17.88 6.00 23.95
CA THR A 255 18.83 5.49 22.94
C THR A 255 19.39 4.10 23.22
N VAL A 256 19.01 3.50 24.34
CA VAL A 256 19.55 2.23 24.84
C VAL A 256 18.44 1.37 25.44
N ASP A 257 18.74 0.10 25.68
CA ASP A 257 17.75 -0.91 26.06
C ASP A 257 17.02 -0.54 27.35
N PHE A 258 15.70 -0.73 27.33
CA PHE A 258 14.77 -0.46 28.44
C PHE A 258 14.74 1.01 28.91
N ALA A 259 15.35 1.93 28.17
CA ALA A 259 15.38 3.34 28.52
C ALA A 259 14.01 4.00 28.31
N THR A 260 13.64 4.91 29.21
CA THR A 260 12.39 5.69 29.14
C THR A 260 12.70 7.18 29.20
N ALA A 261 12.41 7.92 28.14
CA ALA A 261 12.56 9.38 28.06
C ALA A 261 11.20 10.04 27.82
N VAL A 262 10.71 10.84 28.76
CA VAL A 262 9.40 11.52 28.67
C VAL A 262 9.58 13.01 28.90
N GLY A 263 9.30 13.82 27.88
CA GLY A 263 9.42 15.28 27.90
C GLY A 263 10.21 15.80 26.70
N ARG A 264 9.96 17.06 26.34
CA ARG A 264 10.71 17.72 25.26
C ARG A 264 12.21 17.68 25.57
N GLY A 265 13.00 17.10 24.66
CA GLY A 265 14.44 16.97 24.81
C GLY A 265 14.91 16.10 25.98
N ALA A 266 14.05 15.29 26.62
CA ALA A 266 14.45 14.34 27.64
C ALA A 266 15.43 13.30 27.06
N ARG A 267 16.44 12.89 27.82
CA ARG A 267 17.52 11.99 27.37
C ARG A 267 17.72 10.85 28.38
N ALA A 268 17.31 9.65 28.02
CA ALA A 268 17.60 8.42 28.74
C ALA A 268 18.66 7.63 27.95
N GLN A 269 19.92 7.69 28.41
CA GLN A 269 21.09 7.22 27.67
C GLN A 269 21.82 6.05 28.36
N GLY A 270 21.42 5.67 29.57
CA GLY A 270 21.90 4.46 30.25
C GLY A 270 20.91 3.30 30.17
N ILE A 271 21.39 2.06 30.26
CA ILE A 271 20.52 0.87 30.22
C ILE A 271 19.52 0.96 31.36
N ALA A 272 18.24 0.70 31.08
CA ALA A 272 17.13 0.83 32.04
C ALA A 272 17.04 2.22 32.73
N SER A 273 17.61 3.26 32.12
CA SER A 273 17.54 4.62 32.66
C SER A 273 16.17 5.26 32.40
N THR A 274 15.76 6.16 33.29
CA THR A 274 14.49 6.87 33.21
C THR A 274 14.73 8.38 33.31
N ALA A 275 14.36 9.13 32.27
CA ALA A 275 14.44 10.59 32.22
C ALA A 275 13.03 11.16 31.99
N VAL A 276 12.43 11.78 33.00
CA VAL A 276 11.07 12.35 32.94
C VAL A 276 11.11 13.85 33.26
N GLY A 277 10.96 14.69 32.25
CA GLY A 277 11.00 16.14 32.38
C GLY A 277 11.52 16.83 31.13
N ASN A 278 11.27 18.14 30.99
CA ASN A 278 11.86 18.90 29.90
C ASN A 278 13.39 18.96 30.09
N PHE A 279 14.14 18.51 29.08
CA PHE A 279 15.60 18.42 29.11
C PHE A 279 16.21 17.61 30.27
N SER A 280 15.44 16.73 30.92
CA SER A 280 15.99 15.81 31.94
C SER A 280 16.98 14.83 31.30
N THR A 281 18.06 14.48 32.00
CA THR A 281 19.10 13.59 31.50
C THR A 281 19.41 12.49 32.52
N ALA A 282 19.20 11.24 32.14
CA ALA A 282 19.66 10.06 32.86
C ALA A 282 20.75 9.37 32.01
N SER A 283 22.03 9.67 32.27
CA SER A 283 23.12 9.29 31.36
C SER A 283 23.80 7.96 31.69
N ALA A 284 23.45 7.33 32.82
CA ALA A 284 24.08 6.11 33.31
C ALA A 284 23.06 4.99 33.58
N ASN A 285 23.55 3.75 33.71
CA ASN A 285 22.70 2.58 33.89
C ASN A 285 21.86 2.69 35.17
N ASN A 286 20.58 2.31 35.07
CA ASN A 286 19.57 2.40 36.13
C ASN A 286 19.36 3.82 36.70
N ALA A 287 19.92 4.85 36.07
CA ALA A 287 19.80 6.22 36.56
C ALA A 287 18.37 6.74 36.38
N ILE A 288 17.88 7.52 37.35
CA ILE A 288 16.54 8.11 37.34
C ILE A 288 16.70 9.64 37.44
N ALA A 289 16.30 10.37 36.41
CA ALA A 289 16.25 11.83 36.39
C ALA A 289 14.81 12.29 36.19
N MET A 290 14.18 12.87 37.20
CA MET A 290 12.79 13.35 37.15
C MET A 290 12.70 14.84 37.49
N GLY A 291 12.29 15.67 36.55
CA GLY A 291 12.17 17.12 36.69
C GLY A 291 12.78 17.88 35.51
N ASN A 292 12.37 19.13 35.34
CA ASN A 292 12.96 20.00 34.31
C ASN A 292 14.46 20.17 34.57
N LEU A 293 15.31 19.87 33.60
CA LEU A 293 16.78 19.91 33.72
C LEU A 293 17.37 18.99 34.82
N ALA A 294 16.62 18.00 35.33
CA ALA A 294 17.18 17.02 36.28
C ALA A 294 18.28 16.19 35.61
N ALA A 295 19.37 15.88 36.32
CA ALA A 295 20.53 15.18 35.80
C ALA A 295 21.00 14.06 36.74
N ALA A 296 20.85 12.80 36.32
CA ALA A 296 21.40 11.63 37.01
C ALA A 296 22.51 11.03 36.14
N ASN A 297 23.76 11.31 36.49
CA ASN A 297 24.92 11.08 35.62
C ASN A 297 25.78 9.86 36.00
N SER A 298 25.40 9.14 37.04
CA SER A 298 26.14 8.01 37.58
C SER A 298 25.26 6.78 37.76
N VAL A 299 25.89 5.60 37.78
CA VAL A 299 25.18 4.31 37.88
C VAL A 299 24.34 4.28 39.15
N ASP A 300 23.09 3.85 39.02
CA ASP A 300 22.08 3.79 40.08
C ASP A 300 21.76 5.15 40.74
N ALA A 301 22.16 6.28 40.14
CA ALA A 301 21.90 7.60 40.69
C ALA A 301 20.44 8.04 40.48
N VAL A 302 19.90 8.79 41.44
CA VAL A 302 18.52 9.31 41.43
C VAL A 302 18.56 10.83 41.59
N ALA A 303 18.04 11.58 40.63
CA ALA A 303 17.89 13.03 40.67
C ALA A 303 16.41 13.39 40.48
N ILE A 304 15.75 13.93 41.50
CA ILE A 304 14.32 14.27 41.47
C ILE A 304 14.13 15.74 41.88
N GLY A 305 13.71 16.58 40.93
CA GLY A 305 13.47 18.01 41.12
C GLY A 305 13.97 18.86 39.95
N THR A 306 13.46 20.08 39.81
CA THR A 306 13.97 21.01 38.78
C THR A 306 15.43 21.33 39.05
N SER A 307 16.29 21.04 38.06
CA SER A 307 17.75 21.17 38.15
C SER A 307 18.41 20.35 39.26
N ALA A 308 17.75 19.29 39.76
CA ALA A 308 18.38 18.35 40.68
C ALA A 308 19.51 17.59 39.97
N THR A 309 20.66 17.43 40.61
CA THR A 309 21.83 16.76 40.04
C THR A 309 22.35 15.66 40.95
N ALA A 310 22.54 14.44 40.44
CA ALA A 310 23.17 13.33 41.14
C ALA A 310 24.34 12.79 40.29
N THR A 311 25.58 13.03 40.74
CA THR A 311 26.79 12.61 40.02
C THR A 311 27.65 11.61 40.80
N GLY A 312 27.36 11.35 42.07
CA GLY A 312 27.98 10.23 42.79
C GLY A 312 27.38 8.89 42.38
N GLY A 313 28.16 7.80 42.44
CA GLY A 313 27.59 6.45 42.30
C GLY A 313 26.46 6.24 43.30
N LYS A 314 25.32 5.68 42.90
CA LYS A 314 24.16 5.45 43.79
C LYS A 314 23.67 6.69 44.55
N ALA A 315 24.04 7.91 44.12
CA ALA A 315 23.69 9.14 44.82
C ALA A 315 22.22 9.50 44.61
N VAL A 316 21.59 10.11 45.61
CA VAL A 316 20.16 10.49 45.60
C VAL A 316 20.03 11.98 45.86
N SER A 317 19.81 12.79 44.82
CA SER A 317 19.50 14.21 44.95
C SER A 317 18.00 14.45 44.80
N ILE A 318 17.32 14.90 45.86
CA ILE A 318 15.88 15.22 45.84
C ILE A 318 15.68 16.68 46.24
N GLY A 319 15.03 17.47 45.39
CA GLY A 319 14.74 18.89 45.61
C GLY A 319 15.23 19.78 44.47
N SER A 320 14.65 20.98 44.32
CA SER A 320 15.04 21.88 43.25
C SER A 320 16.45 22.44 43.48
N GLY A 321 17.34 22.29 42.49
CA GLY A 321 18.72 22.78 42.55
C GLY A 321 19.65 21.97 43.47
N ASN A 322 19.17 20.88 44.07
CA ASN A 322 19.98 20.06 44.95
C ASN A 322 21.05 19.29 44.18
N THR A 323 22.22 19.09 44.79
CA THR A 323 23.28 18.29 44.17
C THR A 323 23.91 17.28 45.14
N ALA A 324 24.00 16.02 44.70
CA ALA A 324 24.66 14.94 45.42
C ALA A 324 25.88 14.42 44.62
N TYR A 325 27.09 14.57 45.19
CA TYR A 325 28.37 14.29 44.51
C TYR A 325 29.08 13.00 44.97
N GLY A 326 28.81 12.51 46.18
CA GLY A 326 29.50 11.35 46.77
C GLY A 326 28.83 10.02 46.43
N ASP A 327 29.61 8.93 46.43
CA ASP A 327 29.05 7.58 46.32
C ASP A 327 28.10 7.30 47.51
N GLY A 328 26.83 7.01 47.22
CA GLY A 328 25.77 6.87 48.21
C GLY A 328 25.35 8.16 48.94
N ALA A 329 25.75 9.34 48.44
CA ALA A 329 25.32 10.62 49.03
C ALA A 329 23.82 10.88 48.83
N VAL A 330 23.20 11.56 49.80
CA VAL A 330 21.79 12.01 49.76
C VAL A 330 21.72 13.50 50.03
#